data_AF-A0A0G1CR80-F1
#
_entry.id   AF-A0A0G1CR80-F1
#
_cell.length_a   1.000
_cell.length_b   1.000
_cell.length_c   1.000
_cell.angle_alpha   90.00
_cell.angle_beta   90.00
_cell.angle_gamma   90.00
#
_symmetry.space_group_name_H-M   'P 1'
#
loop_
_entity.id
_entity.type
_entity.pdbx_description
1 polymer ?
#
loop_
_entity_poly.entity_id
_entity_poly.type
_entity_poly.pdbx_seq_one_letter_code
_entity_poly.pdbx_strand_id
1 'polypeptide(L)'
;MGNLLYLGWMDIFYAIIQIFLGLWWLWLPVFLAVLFIELWVNYLKEKAIKKINWLLLEVKISRDIEKTPKAMEQIFSGFYAILTKIKFFGKYWFGRAQPWLSLEIAGIDGSVYFFIRTPERFRNLVEAQIHAQYPSAEISEVLDSFQNS
;
A
#
# COMPACT_ATOMS: atom_id res chain seq x y z
N MET A 1 -18.44 -57.07 10.51
CA MET A 1 -18.46 -56.04 11.58
C MET A 1 -18.05 -54.64 11.10
N GLY A 2 -17.12 -54.49 10.15
CA GLY A 2 -16.65 -53.16 9.69
C GLY A 2 -17.69 -52.28 8.99
N ASN A 3 -18.50 -52.83 8.06
CA ASN A 3 -19.46 -52.02 7.26
C ASN A 3 -20.59 -51.37 8.05
N LEU A 4 -21.05 -51.97 9.16
CA LEU A 4 -22.12 -51.40 9.99
C LEU A 4 -21.68 -50.14 10.73
N LEU A 5 -20.40 -50.04 11.11
CA LEU A 5 -19.85 -48.84 11.72
C LEU A 5 -19.76 -47.71 10.70
N TYR A 6 -19.23 -47.97 9.49
CA TYR A 6 -19.13 -46.96 8.42
C TYR A 6 -20.48 -46.39 8.00
N LEU A 7 -21.53 -47.20 7.97
CA LEU A 7 -22.90 -46.74 7.69
C LEU A 7 -23.39 -45.75 8.76
N GLY A 8 -23.17 -46.05 10.04
CA GLY A 8 -23.55 -45.14 11.13
C GLY A 8 -22.82 -43.79 11.10
N TRP A 9 -21.52 -43.78 10.76
CA TRP A 9 -20.78 -42.52 10.58
C TRP A 9 -21.30 -41.70 9.39
N MET A 10 -21.71 -42.39 8.31
CA MET A 10 -22.25 -41.75 7.12
C MET A 10 -23.59 -41.06 7.43
N ASP A 11 -24.47 -41.72 8.19
CA ASP A 11 -25.78 -41.17 8.57
C ASP A 11 -25.63 -39.94 9.47
N ILE A 12 -24.69 -39.97 10.43
CA ILE A 12 -24.36 -38.82 11.28
C ILE A 12 -23.84 -37.66 10.41
N PHE A 13 -22.95 -37.94 9.46
CA PHE A 13 -22.43 -36.93 8.56
C PHE A 13 -23.50 -36.29 7.68
N TYR A 14 -24.39 -37.10 7.09
CA TYR A 14 -25.53 -36.60 6.31
C TYR A 14 -26.47 -35.75 7.16
N ALA A 15 -26.78 -36.17 8.39
CA ALA A 15 -27.62 -35.40 9.31
C ALA A 15 -26.99 -34.03 9.65
N ILE A 16 -25.68 -33.99 9.92
CA ILE A 16 -24.94 -32.74 10.18
C ILE A 16 -25.00 -31.81 8.96
N ILE A 17 -24.75 -32.33 7.75
CA ILE A 17 -24.83 -31.53 6.52
C ILE A 17 -26.25 -31.00 6.29
N GLN A 18 -27.29 -31.81 6.48
CA GLN A 18 -28.66 -31.36 6.29
C GLN A 18 -29.05 -30.25 7.27
N ILE A 19 -28.62 -30.34 8.54
CA ILE A 19 -28.86 -29.27 9.53
C ILE A 19 -28.09 -28.01 9.13
N PHE A 20 -26.82 -28.14 8.74
CA PHE A 20 -25.99 -27.02 8.33
C PHE A 20 -26.55 -26.30 7.08
N LEU A 21 -26.93 -27.07 6.05
CA LEU A 21 -27.56 -26.55 4.84
C LEU A 21 -28.97 -26.05 5.11
N GLY A 22 -29.72 -26.62 6.06
CA GLY A 22 -31.05 -26.12 6.46
C GLY A 22 -30.99 -24.76 7.16
N LEU A 23 -29.88 -24.45 7.83
CA LEU A 23 -29.61 -23.16 8.48
C LEU A 23 -28.93 -22.14 7.57
N TRP A 24 -28.89 -22.38 6.25
CA TRP A 24 -28.25 -21.49 5.27
C TRP A 24 -28.72 -20.04 5.38
N TRP A 25 -30.01 -19.81 5.61
CA TRP A 25 -30.60 -18.48 5.76
C TRP A 25 -30.08 -17.71 6.98
N LEU A 26 -29.45 -18.37 7.95
CA LEU A 26 -28.86 -17.75 9.14
C LEU A 26 -27.40 -17.36 8.91
N TRP A 27 -26.58 -18.28 8.40
CA TRP A 27 -25.13 -18.05 8.25
C TRP A 27 -24.75 -17.44 6.90
N LEU A 28 -25.47 -17.75 5.81
CA LEU A 28 -25.16 -17.27 4.46
C LEU A 28 -25.30 -15.75 4.35
N PRO A 29 -26.36 -15.09 4.86
CA PRO A 29 -26.47 -13.63 4.77
C PRO A 29 -25.38 -12.91 5.58
N VAL A 30 -25.00 -13.44 6.74
CA VAL A 30 -23.92 -12.88 7.56
C VAL A 30 -22.58 -12.99 6.82
N PHE A 31 -22.29 -14.17 6.26
CA PHE A 31 -21.09 -14.40 5.47
C PHE A 31 -21.03 -13.48 4.23
N LEU A 32 -22.13 -13.40 3.48
CA LEU A 32 -22.25 -12.52 2.32
C LEU A 32 -22.10 -11.04 2.71
N ALA A 33 -22.68 -10.62 3.84
CA ALA A 33 -22.56 -9.24 4.32
C ALA A 33 -21.11 -8.87 4.65
N VAL A 34 -20.37 -9.75 5.33
CA VAL A 34 -18.95 -9.54 5.63
C VAL A 34 -18.13 -9.44 4.34
N LEU A 35 -18.30 -10.39 3.42
CA LEU A 35 -17.64 -10.36 2.11
C LEU A 35 -17.97 -9.09 1.32
N PHE A 36 -19.23 -8.69 1.30
CA PHE A 36 -19.67 -7.49 0.60
C PHE A 36 -19.00 -6.24 1.18
N ILE A 37 -18.95 -6.11 2.50
CA ILE A 37 -18.29 -4.98 3.17
C ILE A 37 -16.80 -4.94 2.83
N GLU A 38 -16.11 -6.08 2.84
CA GLU A 38 -14.69 -6.15 2.49
C GLU A 38 -14.43 -5.72 1.04
N LEU A 39 -15.21 -6.26 0.09
CA LEU A 39 -15.10 -5.91 -1.32
C LEU A 39 -15.45 -4.43 -1.56
N TRP A 40 -16.49 -3.92 -0.91
CA TRP A 40 -16.90 -2.52 -0.99
C TRP A 40 -15.80 -1.58 -0.50
N VAL A 41 -15.21 -1.88 0.65
CA VAL A 41 -14.10 -1.08 1.21
C VAL A 41 -12.88 -1.13 0.30
N ASN A 42 -12.54 -2.29 -0.25
CA ASN A 42 -11.42 -2.42 -1.17
C ASN A 42 -11.65 -1.66 -2.49
N TYR A 43 -12.86 -1.73 -3.05
CA TYR A 43 -13.25 -0.95 -4.21
C TYR A 43 -13.10 0.57 -3.95
N LEU A 44 -13.57 1.07 -2.81
CA LEU A 44 -13.43 2.48 -2.47
C LEU A 44 -11.96 2.89 -2.29
N LYS A 45 -11.13 2.04 -1.67
CA LYS A 45 -9.68 2.27 -1.55
C LYS A 45 -9.00 2.37 -2.90
N GLU A 46 -9.26 1.43 -3.81
CA GLU A 46 -8.68 1.45 -5.15
C GLU A 46 -9.09 2.70 -5.91
N LYS A 47 -10.37 3.07 -5.83
CA LYS A 47 -10.87 4.31 -6.43
C LYS A 47 -10.17 5.54 -5.85
N ALA A 48 -9.92 5.56 -4.55
CA ALA A 48 -9.19 6.65 -3.90
C ALA A 48 -7.72 6.71 -4.34
N ILE A 49 -7.03 5.56 -4.42
CA ILE A 49 -5.62 5.46 -4.87
C ILE A 49 -5.47 5.89 -6.32
N LYS A 50 -6.38 5.46 -7.20
CA LYS A 50 -6.39 5.82 -8.63
C LYS A 50 -6.61 7.32 -8.86
N LYS A 51 -7.23 8.02 -7.90
CA LYS A 51 -7.43 9.48 -7.95
C LYS A 51 -6.17 10.26 -7.53
N ILE A 52 -5.19 9.60 -6.91
CA ILE A 52 -3.95 10.26 -6.49
C ILE A 52 -3.07 10.45 -7.73
N ASN A 53 -2.67 11.68 -8.01
CA ASN A 53 -1.61 11.98 -8.96
C ASN A 53 -0.28 11.56 -8.34
N TRP A 54 0.37 10.56 -8.95
CA TRP A 54 1.67 10.06 -8.52
C TRP A 54 2.76 10.70 -9.37
N LEU A 55 3.79 11.21 -8.71
CA LEU A 55 5.02 11.68 -9.35
C LEU A 55 6.15 10.70 -9.05
N LEU A 56 7.08 10.58 -9.99
CA LEU A 56 8.34 9.87 -9.81
C LEU A 56 9.47 10.90 -9.93
N LEU A 57 10.19 11.11 -8.85
CA LEU A 57 11.28 12.08 -8.75
C LEU A 57 12.62 11.34 -8.81
N GLU A 58 13.51 11.79 -9.66
CA GLU A 58 14.92 11.38 -9.68
C GLU A 58 15.72 12.33 -8.80
N VAL A 59 16.54 11.76 -7.91
CA VAL A 59 17.39 12.51 -6.96
C VAL A 59 18.86 12.25 -7.33
N LYS A 60 19.52 13.28 -7.86
CA LYS A 60 20.95 13.26 -8.18
C LYS A 60 21.74 13.89 -7.04
N ILE A 61 22.51 13.07 -6.33
CA ILE A 61 23.36 13.50 -5.23
C ILE A 61 24.79 13.64 -5.75
N SER A 62 25.43 14.79 -5.53
CA SER A 62 26.85 14.96 -5.87
C SER A 62 27.73 13.99 -5.08
N ARG A 63 28.69 13.37 -5.76
CA ARG A 63 29.63 12.38 -5.19
C ARG A 63 30.56 12.97 -4.13
N ASP A 64 30.70 14.29 -4.07
CA ASP A 64 31.57 14.98 -3.11
C ASP A 64 30.99 15.02 -1.69
N ILE A 65 29.74 14.59 -1.51
CA ILE A 65 29.01 14.72 -0.24
C ILE A 65 28.98 13.37 0.48
N GLU A 66 30.00 13.12 1.31
CA GLU A 66 29.95 12.03 2.29
C GLU A 66 29.04 12.42 3.45
N LYS A 67 27.79 11.96 3.43
CA LYS A 67 26.86 12.07 4.56
C LYS A 67 26.71 10.72 5.25
N THR A 68 26.61 10.78 6.57
CA THR A 68 26.43 9.58 7.38
C THR A 68 25.00 9.05 7.24
N PRO A 69 24.77 7.75 7.52
CA PRO A 69 23.43 7.14 7.53
C PRO A 69 22.39 7.91 8.37
N LYS A 70 22.85 8.64 9.39
CA LYS A 70 22.05 9.53 10.25
C LYS A 70 21.27 10.60 9.47
N ALA A 71 21.84 11.12 8.38
CA ALA A 71 21.14 12.09 7.53
C ALA A 71 19.89 11.47 6.89
N MET A 72 19.98 10.21 6.46
CA MET A 72 18.86 9.49 5.86
C MET A 72 17.79 9.14 6.90
N GLU A 73 18.19 8.77 8.13
CA GLU A 73 17.24 8.60 9.24
C GLU A 73 16.42 9.87 9.50
N GLN A 74 17.06 11.04 9.42
CA GLN A 74 16.37 12.31 9.60
C GLN A 74 15.38 12.59 8.45
N ILE A 75 15.72 12.27 7.20
CA ILE A 75 14.78 12.33 6.07
C ILE A 75 13.58 11.42 6.32
N PHE A 76 13.81 10.17 6.72
CA PHE A 76 12.73 9.23 7.02
C PHE A 76 11.83 9.70 8.17
N SER A 77 12.42 10.35 9.18
CA SER A 77 11.65 10.96 10.27
C SER A 77 10.72 12.08 9.75
N GLY A 78 11.18 12.87 8.78
CA GLY A 78 10.36 13.89 8.12
C GLY A 78 9.24 13.31 7.27
N PHE A 79 9.49 12.20 6.57
CA PHE A 79 8.45 11.51 5.78
C PHE A 79 7.34 10.90 6.64
N TYR A 80 7.60 10.63 7.92
CA TYR A 80 6.56 10.19 8.85
C TYR A 80 5.38 11.18 8.93
N ALA A 81 5.61 12.48 8.67
CA ALA A 81 4.55 13.49 8.62
C ALA A 81 3.49 13.24 7.52
N ILE A 82 3.80 12.42 6.51
CA ILE A 82 2.88 12.06 5.43
C ILE A 82 1.82 11.07 5.92
N LEU A 83 2.12 10.32 6.98
CA LEU A 83 1.22 9.35 7.57
C LEU A 83 0.05 10.07 8.25
N THR A 84 -1.13 9.98 7.64
CA THR A 84 -2.36 10.51 8.22
C THR A 84 -3.12 9.40 8.95
N LYS A 85 -3.54 9.63 10.20
CA LYS A 85 -4.43 8.71 10.91
C LYS A 85 -5.77 8.59 10.17
N ILE A 86 -6.04 7.43 9.56
CA ILE A 86 -7.34 7.14 8.97
C ILE A 86 -8.33 6.80 10.10
N LYS A 87 -9.32 7.67 10.33
CA LYS A 87 -10.45 7.37 11.25
C LYS A 87 -11.30 6.23 10.69
N PHE A 88 -11.85 5.38 11.56
CA PHE A 88 -12.74 4.26 11.19
C PHE A 88 -13.84 4.67 10.20
N PHE A 89 -14.52 5.80 10.44
CA PHE A 89 -15.54 6.33 9.53
C PHE A 89 -15.00 6.67 8.12
N GLY A 90 -13.77 7.19 8.05
CA GLY A 90 -13.09 7.47 6.78
C GLY A 90 -12.67 6.22 6.01
N LYS A 91 -12.42 5.11 6.71
CA LYS A 91 -12.05 3.81 6.12
C LYS A 91 -13.25 3.13 5.47
N TYR A 92 -14.39 3.07 6.17
CA TYR A 92 -15.56 2.33 5.71
C TYR A 92 -16.49 3.14 4.78
N TRP A 93 -16.55 4.46 4.94
CA TRP A 93 -17.48 5.31 4.16
C TRP A 93 -16.84 6.02 2.96
N PHE A 94 -15.56 6.40 3.08
CA PHE A 94 -14.86 7.18 2.06
C PHE A 94 -13.72 6.42 1.38
N GLY A 95 -13.42 5.20 1.83
CA GLY A 95 -12.28 4.41 1.35
C GLY A 95 -10.97 5.18 1.35
N ARG A 96 -10.74 6.04 2.34
CA ARG A 96 -9.49 6.82 2.39
C ARG A 96 -8.31 5.86 2.46
N ALA A 97 -7.57 5.78 1.35
CA ALA A 97 -6.28 5.12 1.32
C ALA A 97 -5.22 6.09 1.83
N GLN A 98 -4.32 5.57 2.66
CA GLN A 98 -3.19 6.34 3.14
C GLN A 98 -2.21 6.50 1.98
N PRO A 99 -1.87 7.72 1.56
CA PRO A 99 -0.78 7.92 0.63
C PRO A 99 0.52 7.38 1.24
N TRP A 100 1.39 6.83 0.39
CA TRP A 100 2.71 6.32 0.76
C TRP A 100 3.79 6.90 -0.15
N LEU A 101 5.04 6.64 0.20
CA LEU A 101 6.21 6.96 -0.61
C LEU A 101 6.91 5.64 -0.94
N SER A 102 7.45 5.54 -2.15
CA SER A 102 8.37 4.47 -2.55
C SER A 102 9.73 5.10 -2.76
N LEU A 103 10.78 4.54 -2.16
CA LEU A 103 12.16 4.91 -2.45
C LEU A 103 12.82 3.73 -3.16
N GLU A 104 13.39 3.99 -4.33
CA GLU A 104 13.92 2.97 -5.23
C GLU A 104 15.35 3.34 -5.62
N ILE A 105 16.21 2.32 -5.74
CA ILE A 105 17.59 2.46 -6.21
C ILE A 105 17.70 1.58 -7.45
N ALA A 106 18.13 2.16 -8.56
CA ALA A 106 18.31 1.45 -9.82
C ALA A 106 19.75 1.59 -10.32
N GLY A 107 20.32 0.49 -10.82
CA GLY A 107 21.56 0.51 -11.58
C GLY A 107 21.25 0.53 -13.07
N ILE A 108 21.56 1.63 -13.76
CA ILE A 108 21.35 1.78 -15.21
C ILE A 108 22.70 2.14 -15.83
N ASP A 109 23.17 1.37 -16.80
CA ASP A 109 24.43 1.58 -17.51
C ASP A 109 25.65 1.81 -16.59
N GLY A 110 25.73 1.07 -15.50
CA GLY A 110 26.81 1.17 -14.52
C GLY A 110 26.74 2.39 -13.60
N SER A 111 25.70 3.22 -13.73
CA SER A 111 25.41 4.35 -12.85
C SER A 111 24.28 4.01 -11.88
N VAL A 112 24.35 4.54 -10.65
CA VAL A 112 23.33 4.36 -9.61
C VAL A 112 22.40 5.57 -9.60
N TYR A 113 21.10 5.31 -9.70
CA TYR A 113 20.03 6.29 -9.68
C TYR A 113 19.15 6.08 -8.45
N PHE A 114 18.72 7.19 -7.86
CA PHE A 114 17.79 7.21 -6.73
C PHE A 114 16.46 7.80 -7.19
N PHE A 115 15.39 7.05 -6.99
CA PHE A 115 14.03 7.46 -7.33
C PHE A 115 13.15 7.52 -6.11
N ILE A 116 12.25 8.51 -6.07
CA ILE A 116 11.24 8.65 -5.04
C ILE A 116 9.88 8.82 -5.71
N ARG A 117 9.02 7.84 -5.53
CA ARG A 117 7.61 7.93 -5.91
C ARG A 117 6.81 8.55 -4.79
N THR A 118 6.13 9.66 -5.05
CA THR A 118 5.34 10.39 -4.06
C THR A 118 4.08 10.98 -4.68
N PRO A 119 2.98 11.15 -3.93
CA PRO A 119 1.86 11.94 -4.39
C PRO A 119 2.27 13.39 -4.67
N GLU A 120 1.76 13.98 -5.74
CA GLU A 120 2.06 15.34 -6.18
C GLU A 120 1.94 16.38 -5.04
N ARG A 121 0.89 16.27 -4.22
CA ARG A 121 0.66 17.13 -3.05
C ARG A 121 1.79 17.14 -2.00
N PHE A 122 2.68 16.15 -2.03
CA PHE A 122 3.80 16.01 -1.09
C PHE A 122 5.15 16.26 -1.74
N ARG A 123 5.20 16.66 -3.03
CA ARG A 123 6.44 16.99 -3.73
C ARG A 123 7.30 17.98 -2.94
N ASN A 124 6.73 19.11 -2.54
CA ASN A 124 7.45 20.15 -1.78
C ASN A 124 7.98 19.64 -0.43
N LEU A 125 7.26 18.73 0.23
CA LEU A 125 7.72 18.12 1.47
C LEU A 125 8.92 17.21 1.21
N VAL A 126 8.87 16.40 0.15
CA VAL A 126 9.97 15.52 -0.24
C VAL A 126 11.21 16.34 -0.60
N GLU A 127 11.06 17.35 -1.46
CA GLU A 127 12.15 18.24 -1.86
C GLU A 127 12.75 18.96 -0.64
N ALA A 128 11.92 19.50 0.25
CA ALA A 128 12.42 20.17 1.46
C ALA A 128 13.21 19.24 2.40
N GLN A 129 12.76 18.00 2.61
CA GLN A 129 13.48 17.03 3.45
C GLN A 129 14.82 16.62 2.84
N ILE A 130 14.86 16.44 1.51
CA ILE A 130 16.11 16.10 0.80
C ILE A 130 17.08 17.27 0.86
N HIS A 131 16.65 18.48 0.48
CA HIS A 131 17.52 19.66 0.50
C HIS A 131 18.01 20.02 1.90
N ALA A 132 17.26 19.70 2.96
CA ALA A 132 17.72 19.93 4.33
C ALA A 132 18.98 19.13 4.69
N GLN A 133 19.16 17.93 4.11
CA GLN A 133 20.32 17.08 4.37
C GLN A 133 21.34 17.10 3.22
N TYR A 134 20.86 17.29 1.99
CA TYR A 134 21.61 17.34 0.74
C TYR A 134 21.25 18.62 -0.04
N PRO A 135 21.76 19.80 0.37
CA PRO A 135 21.41 21.08 -0.25
C PRO A 135 21.71 21.13 -1.75
N SER A 136 22.82 20.51 -2.17
CA SER A 136 23.28 20.45 -3.56
C SER A 136 22.65 19.31 -4.37
N ALA A 137 21.67 18.58 -3.83
CA ALA A 137 20.97 17.55 -4.59
C ALA A 137 20.11 18.19 -5.69
N GLU A 138 20.16 17.63 -6.88
CA GLU A 138 19.28 18.01 -7.98
C GLU A 138 18.09 17.04 -8.01
N ILE A 139 16.87 17.58 -7.98
CA ILE A 139 15.64 16.80 -7.98
C ILE A 139 14.86 17.15 -9.25
N SER A 140 14.62 16.15 -10.08
CA SER A 140 13.87 16.32 -11.34
C SER A 140 12.77 15.27 -11.43
N GLU A 141 11.71 15.57 -12.18
CA GLU A 141 10.68 14.57 -12.45
C GLU A 141 11.18 13.66 -13.58
N VAL A 142 11.01 12.34 -13.44
CA VAL A 142 11.56 11.37 -14.40
C VAL A 142 11.06 11.58 -15.83
N LEU A 143 9.84 12.09 -16.00
CA LEU A 143 9.30 12.46 -17.32
C LEU A 143 10.13 13.56 -18.01
N ASP A 144 10.73 14.46 -17.24
CA ASP A 144 11.58 15.54 -17.73
C ASP A 144 13.03 15.08 -17.94
N SER A 145 13.52 14.12 -17.13
CA SER A 145 14.90 13.62 -17.26
C SER A 145 15.13 12.78 -18.52
N PHE A 146 14.13 12.01 -18.99
CA PHE A 146 14.19 11.29 -20.28
C PHE A 146 14.06 12.20 -21.52
N GLN A 147 13.58 13.43 -21.37
CA GLN A 147 13.54 14.39 -22.49
C GLN A 147 14.88 15.10 -22.71
N ASN A 148 15.75 15.09 -21.70
CA ASN A 148 17.03 15.83 -21.69
C ASN A 148 18.27 14.91 -21.80
N SER A 149 18.12 13.64 -22.22
CA SER A 149 19.19 12.65 -22.40
C SER A 149 19.43 12.26 -23.85
#